data_AF-A0A930A682-F1
#
_entry.id   AF-A0A930A682-F1
#
_cell.length_a   1.000
_cell.length_b   1.000
_cell.length_c   1.000
_cell.angle_alpha   90.00
_cell.angle_beta   90.00
_cell.angle_gamma   90.00
#
_symmetry.space_group_name_H-M   'P 1'
#
loop_
_entity.id
_entity.type
_entity.pdbx_description
1 polymer ?
#
loop_
_entity_poly.entity_id
_entity_poly.type
_entity_poly.pdbx_seq_one_letter_code
_entity_poly.pdbx_strand_id
1 'polypeptide(L)' 'AVRGEVKANEWGSQIRSYVFAPYTMVKDLRTGYEAGNVQAVMDGEIDGFIDSYLRSMIKADE' A
#
# COMPACT_ATOMS: atom_id res chain seq x y z
N ALA A 1 8.86 -23.93 0.96
CA ALA A 1 8.01 -22.75 0.84
C ALA A 1 8.87 -21.52 1.11
N VAL A 2 8.83 -20.50 0.24
CA VAL A 2 9.54 -19.24 0.49
C VAL A 2 8.66 -18.42 1.43
N ARG A 3 9.10 -18.20 2.67
CA ARG A 3 8.46 -17.29 3.62
C ARG A 3 9.29 -16.02 3.64
N GLY A 4 8.68 -14.89 3.28
CA GLY A 4 9.32 -13.59 3.38
C GLY A 4 9.57 -13.17 4.83
N GLU A 5 10.33 -12.10 5.01
CA GLU A 5 10.48 -11.46 6.31
C GLU A 5 9.11 -11.04 6.85
N VAL A 6 8.83 -11.40 8.09
CA VAL A 6 7.58 -11.08 8.76
C VAL A 6 7.81 -9.90 9.67
N LYS A 7 7.06 -8.82 9.46
CA LYS A 7 7.00 -7.73 10.43
C LYS A 7 5.94 -8.01 11.49
N ALA A 8 6.11 -7.42 12.67
CA ALA A 8 5.20 -7.59 13.79
C ALA A 8 3.80 -7.02 13.46
N ASN A 9 2.75 -7.59 14.04
CA ASN A 9 1.38 -7.07 13.92
C ASN A 9 1.14 -5.96 14.95
N GLU A 10 2.01 -4.97 14.94
CA GLU A 10 2.01 -3.84 15.87
C GLU A 10 1.68 -2.54 15.14
N TRP A 11 1.29 -1.53 15.91
CA TRP A 11 1.08 -0.18 15.40
C TRP A 11 2.37 0.35 14.76
N GLY A 12 2.26 0.87 13.54
CA GLY A 12 3.38 1.38 12.76
C GLY A 12 4.00 0.37 11.80
N SER A 13 3.63 -0.91 11.89
CA SER A 13 4.11 -1.95 10.97
C SER A 13 3.18 -2.17 9.75
N GLN A 14 2.04 -1.47 9.68
CA GLN A 14 1.12 -1.57 8.55
C GLN A 14 1.72 -0.98 7.26
N ILE A 15 1.44 -1.62 6.12
CA ILE A 15 1.92 -1.15 4.81
C ILE A 15 0.98 -0.13 4.16
N ARG A 16 -0.31 -0.17 4.50
CA ARG A 16 -1.34 0.62 3.84
C ARG A 16 -2.48 0.93 4.81
N SER A 17 -2.97 2.16 4.73
CA SER A 17 -4.14 2.63 5.46
C SER A 17 -5.35 2.66 4.54
N TYR A 18 -6.48 2.13 5.01
CA TYR A 18 -7.78 2.19 4.34
C TYR A 18 -8.76 2.91 5.25
N VAL A 19 -9.22 4.08 4.84
CA VAL A 19 -10.20 4.88 5.57
C VAL A 19 -11.48 4.93 4.75
N PHE A 20 -12.59 4.46 5.33
CA PHE A 20 -13.91 4.43 4.67
C PHE A 20 -14.80 5.60 5.09
N ALA A 21 -14.57 6.17 6.28
CA ALA A 21 -15.33 7.29 6.82
C ALA A 21 -14.45 8.09 7.81
N PRO A 22 -14.66 9.41 7.96
CA PRO A 22 -15.68 10.25 7.29
C PRO A 22 -15.33 10.62 5.84
N TYR A 23 -14.10 10.37 5.41
CA TYR A 23 -13.64 10.48 4.03
C TYR A 23 -13.16 9.12 3.54
N THR A 24 -13.23 8.90 2.23
CA THR A 24 -12.73 7.68 1.61
C THR A 24 -11.31 7.91 1.10
N MET A 25 -10.34 7.13 1.59
CA MET A 25 -8.95 7.21 1.14
C MET A 25 -8.22 5.91 1.38
N VAL A 26 -7.42 5.50 0.41
CA VAL A 26 -6.43 4.44 0.55
C VAL A 26 -5.05 5.06 0.37
N LYS A 27 -4.13 4.82 1.30
CA LYS A 27 -2.76 5.34 1.26
C LYS A 27 -1.75 4.24 1.52
N ASP A 28 -0.83 4.01 0.59
CA ASP A 28 0.31 3.12 0.81
C ASP A 28 1.43 3.90 1.51
N LEU A 29 1.79 3.45 2.72
CA LEU A 29 2.75 4.14 3.57
C LEU A 29 4.20 3.91 3.14
N ARG A 30 4.45 2.91 2.28
CA ARG A 30 5.80 2.61 1.78
C ARG A 30 6.19 3.54 0.63
N THR A 31 5.21 3.93 -0.19
CA THR A 31 5.45 4.70 -1.42
C THR A 31 4.82 6.08 -1.42
N GLY A 32 3.86 6.32 -0.52
CA GLY A 32 3.06 7.55 -0.49
C GLY A 32 1.96 7.62 -1.56
N TYR A 33 1.77 6.57 -2.37
CA TYR A 33 0.70 6.54 -3.37
C TYR A 33 -0.68 6.47 -2.70
N GLU A 34 -1.62 7.24 -3.22
CA GLU A 34 -2.97 7.41 -2.66
C GLU A 34 -4.04 7.18 -3.72
N ALA A 35 -5.17 6.59 -3.31
CA ALA A 35 -6.37 6.44 -4.12
C ALA A 35 -7.60 6.92 -3.35
N GLY A 36 -8.41 7.79 -3.97
CA GLY A 36 -9.62 8.33 -3.35
C GLY A 36 -10.84 7.40 -3.42
N ASN A 37 -10.91 6.54 -4.44
CA ASN A 37 -12.01 5.60 -4.61
C ASN A 37 -11.69 4.27 -3.90
N VAL A 38 -12.09 4.16 -2.63
CA VAL A 38 -11.83 2.97 -1.82
C VAL A 38 -12.54 1.73 -2.38
N GLN A 39 -13.75 1.87 -2.93
CA GLN A 39 -14.53 0.73 -3.41
C GLN A 39 -13.84 0.04 -4.59
N ALA A 40 -13.38 0.82 -5.57
CA ALA A 40 -12.62 0.28 -6.70
C ALA A 40 -11.35 -0.47 -6.26
N VAL A 41 -10.64 0.03 -5.25
CA VAL A 41 -9.48 -0.65 -4.67
C VAL A 41 -9.88 -1.98 -4.01
N MET A 42 -11.03 -2.03 -3.32
CA MET A 42 -11.56 -3.26 -2.74
C MET A 42 -12.04 -4.26 -3.82
N ASP A 43 -12.50 -3.75 -4.95
CA ASP A 43 -12.88 -4.53 -6.14
C ASP A 43 -11.68 -5.02 -6.96
N GLY A 44 -10.45 -4.63 -6.57
CA GLY A 44 -9.21 -5.18 -7.12
C GLY A 44 -8.37 -4.21 -7.93
N GLU A 45 -8.73 -2.92 -8.02
CA GLU A 45 -7.89 -1.89 -8.65
C GLU A 45 -6.66 -1.55 -7.79
N ILE A 46 -5.72 -2.48 -7.67
CA ILE A 46 -4.50 -2.36 -6.85
C ILE A 46 -3.22 -2.16 -7.67
N ASP A 47 -3.31 -2.19 -9.00
CA ASP A 47 -2.14 -2.15 -9.90
C ASP A 47 -1.29 -0.89 -9.69
N GLY A 48 -1.91 0.27 -9.48
CA GLY A 48 -1.21 1.52 -9.20
C GLY A 48 -0.32 1.45 -7.96
N PHE A 49 -0.75 0.72 -6.91
CA PHE A 49 0.08 0.52 -5.72
C PHE A 49 1.24 -0.43 -5.97
N ILE A 50 1.03 -1.47 -6.79
CA ILE A 50 2.06 -2.45 -7.12
C ILE A 50 3.16 -1.78 -7.94
N ASP A 51 2.79 -1.09 -9.03
CA ASP A 51 3.74 -0.37 -9.89
C ASP A 51 4.50 0.70 -9.11
N SER A 52 3.81 1.49 -8.28
CA SER A 52 4.43 2.47 -7.39
C SER A 52 5.49 1.84 -6.48
N TYR A 53 5.20 0.68 -5.89
CA TYR A 53 6.13 -0.02 -5.02
C TYR A 53 7.36 -0.53 -5.78
N LEU A 54 7.15 -1.22 -6.91
CA LEU A 54 8.24 -1.72 -7.74
C LEU A 54 9.16 -0.59 -8.23
N ARG A 55 8.59 0.55 -8.65
CA ARG A 55 9.38 1.73 -9.03
C ARG A 55 10.19 2.30 -7.88
N SER A 56 9.63 2.32 -6.67
CA SER A 56 10.32 2.82 -5.48
C SER A 56 11.54 1.96 -5.12
N MET A 57 11.45 0.64 -5.35
CA MET A 57 12.58 -0.28 -5.13
C MET A 57 13.72 -0.04 -6.14
N ILE A 58 13.40 0.20 -7.41
CA ILE A 58 14.41 0.48 -8.43
C ILE A 58 15.16 1.78 -8.11
N LYS A 59 14.45 2.83 -7.68
CA LYS A 59 15.06 4.10 -7.31
C LYS A 59 15.95 4.05 -6.06
N ALA A 60 15.73 3.09 -5.17
CA ALA A 60 16.52 2.97 -3.94
C ALA A 60 17.91 2.36 -4.17
N ASP A 61 18.13 1.74 -5.33
CA ASP A 61 19.39 1.11 -5.73
C ASP A 61 20.32 2.06 -6.54
N GLU A 62 19.88 3.29 -6.86
CA GLU A 62 20.71 4.37 -7.44
C GLU A 62 21.37 5.23 -6.35
#